data_AF-A0AAW0B7L4-F1
#
_entry.id   AF-A0AAW0B7L4-F1
#
_cell.length_a   1.000
_cell.length_b   1.000
_cell.length_c   1.000
_cell.angle_alpha   90.00
_cell.angle_beta   90.00
_cell.angle_gamma   90.00
#
_symmetry.space_group_name_H-M   'P 1'
#
loop_
_entity.id
_entity.type
_entity.pdbx_description
1 polymer ?
#
loop_
_entity_poly.entity_id
_entity_poly.type
_entity_poly.pdbx_seq_one_letter_code
_entity_poly.pdbx_strand_id
1 'polypeptide(L)'
;MPKFKPTVYKSGDKKGQLHPNFLVKTTHQDEQGKPIYKRDGTLEKVKISMTGAHFADGTPQSLYYENGPDTGLFKGMANILIEWGYDAERMQNLKAQYFAGVKSLLEQACNKGGVKVWFLLKFHCELNPIEQCWGYTKSLYCLSTESSREDDLEKNTLAVLKAIQSLAPPLNSEM
;
A
#
# COMPACT_ATOMS: atom_id res chain seq x y z
N MET A 1 22.54 -8.48 5.38
CA MET A 1 21.81 -9.76 5.50
C MET A 1 20.33 -9.50 5.75
N PRO A 2 19.40 -10.17 5.06
CA PRO A 2 17.98 -10.06 5.37
C PRO A 2 17.74 -10.47 6.83
N LYS A 3 16.94 -9.69 7.57
CA LYS A 3 16.67 -9.94 9.00
C LYS A 3 15.84 -11.20 9.26
N PHE A 4 15.27 -11.79 8.21
CA PHE A 4 14.57 -13.07 8.26
C PHE A 4 15.50 -14.17 7.73
N LYS A 5 15.81 -15.17 8.57
CA LYS A 5 16.52 -16.37 8.10
C LYS A 5 15.60 -17.13 7.14
N PRO A 6 16.03 -17.41 5.90
CA PRO A 6 15.26 -18.25 4.99
C PRO A 6 14.94 -19.59 5.62
N THR A 7 13.69 -20.03 5.56
CA THR A 7 13.29 -21.37 6.01
C THR A 7 13.45 -22.35 4.86
N VAL A 8 13.92 -23.55 5.15
CA VAL A 8 14.08 -24.62 4.15
C VAL A 8 12.84 -25.50 4.16
N TYR A 9 12.40 -25.99 3.00
CA TYR A 9 11.40 -27.05 2.95
C TYR A 9 11.92 -28.29 3.67
N LYS A 10 11.15 -28.75 4.67
CA LYS A 10 11.52 -29.90 5.53
C LYS A 10 11.20 -31.26 4.91
N SER A 11 10.28 -31.30 3.93
CA SER A 11 9.75 -32.52 3.30
C SER A 11 9.19 -32.23 1.90
N GLY A 12 8.93 -33.29 1.11
CA GLY A 12 8.43 -33.21 -0.27
C GLY A 12 9.53 -33.05 -1.33
N ASP A 13 9.12 -32.90 -2.59
CA ASP A 13 10.05 -32.84 -3.75
C ASP A 13 11.02 -31.65 -3.71
N LYS A 14 10.66 -30.62 -2.93
CA LYS A 14 11.48 -29.40 -2.72
C LYS A 14 12.32 -29.45 -1.44
N LYS A 15 12.40 -30.59 -0.75
CA LYS A 15 13.17 -30.73 0.50
C LYS A 15 14.62 -30.27 0.31
N GLY A 16 15.09 -29.38 1.18
CA GLY A 16 16.43 -28.79 1.06
C GLY A 16 16.49 -27.46 0.30
N GLN A 17 15.44 -27.08 -0.45
CA GLN A 17 15.36 -25.77 -1.10
C GLN A 17 14.80 -24.69 -0.15
N LEU A 18 15.18 -23.44 -0.40
CA LEU A 18 14.67 -22.29 0.35
C LEU A 18 13.20 -22.01 0.02
N HIS A 19 12.42 -21.70 1.05
CA HIS A 19 11.02 -21.32 0.93
C HIS A 19 10.92 -19.84 0.57
N PRO A 20 10.26 -19.46 -0.55
CA PRO A 20 10.04 -18.06 -0.89
C PRO A 20 9.27 -17.33 0.23
N ASN A 21 9.77 -16.19 0.67
CA ASN A 21 9.27 -15.45 1.83
C ASN A 21 8.13 -14.48 1.50
N PHE A 22 8.06 -13.94 0.29
CA PHE A 22 7.01 -13.03 -0.16
C PHE A 22 6.44 -13.54 -1.50
N LEU A 23 5.25 -14.14 -1.49
CA LEU A 23 4.53 -14.57 -2.71
C LEU A 23 3.10 -14.02 -2.66
N VAL A 24 2.46 -13.89 -3.82
CA VAL A 24 1.06 -13.46 -3.94
C VAL A 24 0.18 -14.66 -4.22
N LYS A 25 -0.96 -14.74 -3.52
CA LYS A 25 -2.00 -15.73 -3.81
C LYS A 25 -2.83 -15.23 -5.00
N THR A 26 -2.78 -15.95 -6.12
CA THR A 26 -3.61 -15.68 -7.29
C THR A 26 -4.56 -16.84 -7.59
N THR A 27 -5.57 -16.59 -8.41
CA THR A 27 -6.40 -17.64 -8.98
C THR A 27 -5.58 -18.46 -9.98
N HIS A 28 -5.59 -19.78 -9.84
CA HIS A 28 -4.93 -20.67 -10.78
C HIS A 28 -5.65 -20.62 -12.12
N GLN A 29 -4.90 -20.42 -13.20
CA GLN A 29 -5.41 -20.39 -14.57
C GLN A 29 -4.79 -21.54 -15.36
N ASP A 30 -5.55 -22.12 -16.28
CA ASP A 30 -5.06 -23.12 -17.22
C ASP A 30 -4.25 -22.48 -18.37
N GLU A 31 -3.75 -23.31 -19.30
CA GLU A 31 -2.99 -22.86 -20.47
C GLU A 31 -3.76 -21.90 -21.40
N GLN A 32 -5.08 -21.82 -21.25
CA GLN A 32 -5.97 -20.95 -22.02
C GLN A 32 -6.36 -19.69 -21.22
N GLY A 33 -5.81 -19.51 -20.01
CA GLY A 33 -6.08 -18.38 -19.13
C GLY A 33 -7.39 -18.51 -18.32
N LYS A 34 -8.05 -19.67 -18.35
CA LYS A 34 -9.33 -19.88 -17.67
C LYS A 34 -9.12 -20.31 -16.21
N PRO A 35 -9.91 -19.78 -15.25
CA PRO A 35 -9.78 -20.17 -13.84
C PRO A 35 -10.03 -21.66 -13.59
N ILE A 36 -9.15 -22.29 -12.82
CA ILE A 36 -9.27 -23.68 -12.40
C ILE A 36 -10.07 -23.76 -11.09
N TYR A 37 -11.03 -24.67 -11.05
CA TYR A 37 -11.87 -24.94 -9.90
C TYR A 37 -11.47 -26.26 -9.25
N LYS A 38 -11.52 -26.30 -7.92
CA LYS A 38 -11.40 -27.53 -7.15
C LYS A 38 -12.68 -28.35 -7.25
N ARG A 39 -12.62 -29.62 -6.81
CA ARG A 39 -13.78 -30.53 -6.78
C ARG A 39 -14.96 -30.00 -5.94
N ASP A 40 -14.70 -29.09 -5.00
CA ASP A 40 -15.71 -28.44 -4.15
C ASP A 40 -16.37 -27.22 -4.81
N GLY A 41 -16.01 -26.88 -6.06
CA GLY A 41 -16.53 -25.72 -6.77
C GLY A 41 -15.86 -24.39 -6.40
N THR A 42 -14.89 -24.37 -5.50
CA THR A 42 -14.12 -23.16 -5.18
C THR A 42 -12.96 -22.94 -6.14
N LEU A 43 -12.56 -21.68 -6.34
CA LEU A 43 -11.40 -21.34 -7.16
C LEU A 43 -10.11 -21.86 -6.54
N GLU A 44 -9.31 -22.56 -7.34
CA GLU A 44 -7.98 -22.96 -6.92
C GLU A 44 -7.08 -21.72 -6.80
N LYS A 45 -6.39 -21.61 -5.66
CA LYS A 45 -5.46 -20.51 -5.39
C LYS A 45 -4.05 -21.04 -5.36
N VAL A 46 -3.18 -20.46 -6.18
CA VAL A 46 -1.75 -20.76 -6.23
C VAL A 46 -0.95 -19.58 -5.70
N LYS A 47 0.24 -19.85 -5.15
CA LYS A 47 1.18 -18.80 -4.75
C LYS A 47 2.19 -18.61 -5.89
N ILE A 48 2.24 -17.41 -6.45
CA ILE A 48 3.19 -17.04 -7.51
C ILE A 48 4.11 -15.93 -7.04
N SER A 49 5.27 -15.83 -7.69
CA SER A 49 6.18 -14.70 -7.53
C SER A 49 5.53 -13.42 -8.06
N MET A 50 5.82 -12.30 -7.41
CA MET A 50 5.43 -10.97 -7.91
C MET A 50 6.18 -10.65 -9.19
N THR A 51 5.45 -10.17 -10.20
CA THR A 51 6.08 -9.57 -11.38
C THR A 51 6.74 -8.26 -10.96
N GLY A 52 7.99 -8.08 -11.39
CA GLY A 52 8.77 -6.88 -11.09
C GLY A 52 8.41 -5.67 -11.94
N ALA A 53 9.05 -4.55 -11.63
CA ALA A 53 9.02 -3.34 -12.47
C ALA A 53 9.96 -3.50 -13.68
N HIS A 54 10.03 -2.49 -14.54
CA HIS A 54 11.05 -2.39 -15.57
C HIS A 54 11.97 -1.22 -15.26
N PHE A 55 13.26 -1.36 -15.56
CA PHE A 55 14.20 -0.26 -15.56
C PHE A 55 13.91 0.71 -16.72
N ALA A 56 14.54 1.88 -16.71
CA ALA A 56 14.36 2.90 -17.76
C ALA A 56 14.79 2.42 -19.15
N ASP A 57 15.69 1.43 -19.23
CA ASP A 57 16.13 0.78 -20.47
C ASP A 57 15.16 -0.34 -20.95
N GLY A 58 14.06 -0.56 -20.23
CA GLY A 58 13.07 -1.59 -20.53
C GLY A 58 13.45 -2.99 -20.02
N THR A 59 14.59 -3.16 -19.38
CA THR A 59 14.95 -4.46 -18.79
C THR A 59 14.08 -4.76 -17.56
N PRO A 60 13.63 -6.00 -17.37
CA PRO A 60 12.81 -6.36 -16.21
C PRO A 60 13.65 -6.34 -14.93
N GLN A 61 13.16 -5.63 -13.92
CA GLN A 61 13.71 -5.67 -12.56
C GLN A 61 13.16 -6.88 -11.82
N SER A 62 13.96 -7.95 -11.71
CA SER A 62 13.55 -9.11 -10.92
C SER A 62 13.52 -8.77 -9.42
N LEU A 63 12.38 -9.06 -8.76
CA LEU A 63 12.20 -8.87 -7.32
C LEU A 63 12.75 -10.04 -6.50
N TYR A 64 13.08 -11.15 -7.17
CA TYR A 64 13.56 -12.38 -6.57
C TYR A 64 14.98 -12.66 -7.06
N TYR A 65 15.77 -13.38 -6.28
CA TYR A 65 17.05 -13.89 -6.77
C TYR A 65 16.79 -14.98 -7.82
N GLU A 66 17.40 -14.86 -8.98
CA GLU A 66 17.26 -15.83 -10.08
C GLU A 66 18.36 -16.88 -10.07
N ASN A 67 19.48 -16.58 -9.43
CA ASN A 67 20.68 -17.41 -9.42
C ASN A 67 21.26 -17.54 -8.01
N GLY A 68 21.95 -18.65 -7.76
CA GLY A 68 22.68 -18.90 -6.51
C GLY A 68 21.85 -19.58 -5.42
N PRO A 69 22.37 -19.65 -4.18
CA PRO A 69 21.73 -20.38 -3.08
C PRO A 69 20.39 -19.75 -2.67
N ASP A 70 20.21 -18.45 -2.90
CA ASP A 70 19.02 -17.68 -2.54
C ASP A 70 17.93 -17.68 -3.64
N THR A 71 18.09 -18.47 -4.70
CA THR A 71 17.16 -18.50 -5.84
C THR A 71 15.71 -18.68 -5.39
N GLY A 72 14.82 -17.81 -5.88
CA GLY A 72 13.39 -17.80 -5.54
C GLY A 72 13.05 -17.04 -4.26
N LEU A 73 14.02 -16.53 -3.50
CA LEU A 73 13.77 -15.62 -2.39
C LEU A 73 13.57 -14.19 -2.87
N PHE A 74 12.66 -13.48 -2.20
CA PHE A 74 12.48 -12.06 -2.42
C PHE A 74 13.70 -11.30 -1.89
N LYS A 75 14.28 -10.45 -2.75
CA LYS A 75 15.51 -9.70 -2.48
C LYS A 75 15.38 -8.74 -1.30
N GLY A 76 14.17 -8.20 -1.10
CA GLY A 76 13.89 -7.13 -0.14
C GLY A 76 14.14 -5.74 -0.74
N MET A 77 13.41 -4.75 -0.20
CA MET A 77 13.40 -3.38 -0.75
C MET A 77 14.77 -2.70 -0.74
N ALA A 78 15.55 -2.86 0.33
CA ALA A 78 16.87 -2.23 0.42
C ALA A 78 17.81 -2.72 -0.69
N ASN A 79 17.82 -4.03 -0.99
CA ASN A 79 18.67 -4.58 -2.05
C ASN A 79 18.21 -4.14 -3.45
N ILE A 80 16.90 -4.06 -3.69
CA ILE A 80 16.36 -3.56 -4.97
C ILE A 80 16.75 -2.09 -5.17
N LEU A 81 16.68 -1.26 -4.12
CA LEU A 81 17.13 0.14 -4.21
C LEU A 81 18.64 0.23 -4.43
N ILE A 82 19.45 -0.64 -3.82
CA ILE A 82 20.88 -0.69 -4.10
C ILE A 82 21.15 -1.04 -5.58
N GLU A 83 20.39 -1.98 -6.16
CA GLU A 83 20.47 -2.30 -7.60
C GLU A 83 20.12 -1.10 -8.49
N TRP A 84 19.27 -0.18 -8.01
CA TRP A 84 18.94 1.08 -8.69
C TRP A 84 20.01 2.16 -8.54
N GLY A 85 21.15 1.84 -7.92
CA GLY A 85 22.27 2.76 -7.73
C GLY A 85 22.18 3.64 -6.48
N TYR A 86 21.24 3.35 -5.56
CA TYR A 86 21.19 4.04 -4.29
C TYR A 86 22.29 3.54 -3.33
N ASP A 87 22.81 4.45 -2.52
CA ASP A 87 23.89 4.17 -1.56
C ASP A 87 23.54 3.03 -0.59
N ALA A 88 24.40 2.01 -0.55
CA ALA A 88 24.14 0.78 0.21
C ALA A 88 24.13 1.00 1.72
N GLU A 89 24.98 1.89 2.24
CA GLU A 89 25.02 2.20 3.66
C GLU A 89 23.72 2.89 4.09
N ARG A 90 23.23 3.83 3.28
CA ARG A 90 21.96 4.52 3.49
C ARG A 90 20.76 3.58 3.38
N MET A 91 20.74 2.68 2.39
CA MET A 91 19.63 1.77 2.16
C MET A 91 19.56 0.63 3.20
N GLN A 92 20.70 0.14 3.68
CA GLN A 92 20.74 -0.87 4.75
C GLN A 92 20.31 -0.31 6.11
N ASN A 93 20.50 1.00 6.30
CA ASN A 93 20.10 1.73 7.50
C ASN A 93 18.70 2.37 7.41
N LEU A 94 17.93 2.12 6.33
CA LEU A 94 16.51 2.48 6.26
C LEU A 94 15.71 1.67 7.30
N LYS A 95 15.72 2.15 8.53
CA LYS A 95 14.57 2.01 9.41
C LYS A 95 13.51 2.98 8.87
N ALA A 96 12.23 2.68 9.07
CA ALA A 96 11.17 3.67 8.94
C ALA A 96 11.36 4.73 10.05
N GLN A 97 12.46 5.47 9.99
CA GLN A 97 12.81 6.54 10.87
C GLN A 97 12.51 7.80 10.07
N TYR A 98 11.51 8.51 10.56
CA TYR A 98 11.19 9.87 10.23
C TYR A 98 12.48 10.65 9.91
N PHE A 99 12.56 11.29 8.74
CA PHE A 99 13.65 12.20 8.41
C PHE A 99 13.55 13.46 9.30
N ALA A 100 13.88 13.33 10.58
CA ALA A 100 13.89 14.44 11.51
C ALA A 100 14.93 15.46 11.00
N GLY A 101 14.44 16.64 10.59
CA GLY A 101 15.28 17.76 10.17
C GLY A 101 15.39 18.03 8.66
N VAL A 102 14.81 17.18 7.79
CA VAL A 102 14.78 17.43 6.35
C VAL A 102 13.34 17.72 5.90
N LYS A 103 13.09 18.95 5.43
CA LYS A 103 11.78 19.32 4.86
C LYS A 103 11.47 18.45 3.66
N SER A 104 10.29 17.83 3.67
CA SER A 104 9.84 17.01 2.54
C SER A 104 9.60 17.88 1.30
N LEU A 105 9.63 17.29 0.09
CA LEU A 105 9.31 18.01 -1.15
C LEU A 105 7.91 18.63 -1.11
N LEU A 106 6.94 17.94 -0.49
CA LEU A 106 5.60 18.46 -0.28
C LEU A 106 5.62 19.72 0.61
N GLU A 107 6.34 19.67 1.73
CA GLU A 107 6.48 20.81 2.63
C GLU A 107 7.14 22.02 1.93
N GLN A 108 8.16 21.78 1.11
CA GLN A 108 8.82 22.83 0.33
C GLN A 108 7.86 23.46 -0.70
N ALA A 109 7.11 22.63 -1.44
CA ALA A 109 6.14 23.10 -2.43
C ALA A 109 5.00 23.91 -1.79
N CYS A 110 4.43 23.41 -0.68
CA CYS A 110 3.38 24.11 0.06
C CYS A 110 3.90 25.42 0.67
N ASN A 111 5.11 25.43 1.25
CA ASN A 111 5.71 26.66 1.80
C ASN A 111 5.93 27.72 0.72
N LYS A 112 6.31 27.34 -0.51
CA LYS A 112 6.43 28.27 -1.64
C LYS A 112 5.08 28.92 -1.99
N GLY A 113 3.98 28.21 -1.78
CA GLY A 113 2.62 28.72 -1.91
C GLY A 113 2.06 29.40 -0.65
N GLY A 114 2.85 29.58 0.41
CA GLY A 114 2.39 30.16 1.68
C GLY A 114 1.51 29.24 2.53
N VAL A 115 1.43 27.94 2.19
CA VAL A 115 0.60 26.96 2.90
C VAL A 115 1.45 26.19 3.92
N LYS A 116 1.06 26.23 5.20
CA LYS A 116 1.72 25.49 6.27
C LYS A 116 1.29 24.02 6.26
N VAL A 117 2.24 23.10 6.18
CA VAL A 117 1.99 21.65 6.25
C VAL A 117 2.11 21.16 7.68
N TRP A 118 1.12 20.40 8.14
CA TRP A 118 1.12 19.73 9.43
C TRP A 118 1.29 18.23 9.21
N PHE A 119 2.32 17.64 9.82
CA PHE A 119 2.51 16.20 9.78
C PHE A 119 1.84 15.56 11.01
N LEU A 120 0.92 14.63 10.75
CA LEU A 120 0.28 13.82 11.78
C LEU A 120 1.07 12.53 12.02
N LEU A 121 1.05 12.03 13.25
CA LEU A 121 1.69 10.77 13.59
C LEU A 121 1.06 9.62 12.80
N LYS A 122 1.91 8.70 12.34
CA LYS A 122 1.45 7.52 11.59
C LYS A 122 0.59 6.63 12.50
N PHE A 123 -0.58 6.22 12.00
CA PHE A 123 -1.58 5.37 12.68
C PHE A 123 -2.34 6.02 13.85
N HIS A 124 -2.43 7.35 13.87
CA HIS A 124 -3.25 8.10 14.82
C HIS A 124 -4.38 8.85 14.09
N CYS A 125 -5.32 8.10 13.48
CA CYS A 125 -6.43 8.68 12.72
C CYS A 125 -7.36 9.55 13.58
N GLU A 126 -7.39 9.32 14.89
CA GLU A 126 -8.09 10.15 15.88
C GLU A 126 -7.62 11.61 15.90
N LEU A 127 -6.38 11.87 15.50
CA LEU A 127 -5.79 13.22 15.43
C LEU A 127 -6.09 13.94 14.12
N ASN A 128 -6.67 13.26 13.13
CA ASN A 128 -7.00 13.86 11.84
C ASN A 128 -8.47 14.33 11.86
N PRO A 129 -8.75 15.65 11.93
CA PRO A 129 -10.12 16.15 12.05
C PRO A 129 -11.02 15.73 10.88
N ILE A 130 -10.44 15.48 9.70
CA ILE A 130 -11.22 15.04 8.53
C ILE A 130 -11.83 13.65 8.74
N GLU A 131 -11.21 12.77 9.52
CA GLU A 131 -11.73 11.42 9.80
C GLU A 131 -12.97 11.50 10.70
N GLN A 132 -13.00 12.45 11.64
CA GLN A 132 -14.18 12.74 12.44
C GLN A 132 -15.31 13.31 11.57
N CYS A 133 -15.00 14.25 10.68
CA CYS A 133 -15.96 14.77 9.72
C CYS A 133 -16.53 13.66 8.83
N TRP A 134 -15.69 12.78 8.29
CA TRP A 134 -16.13 11.66 7.46
C TRP A 134 -16.94 10.62 8.24
N GLY A 135 -16.53 10.28 9.47
CA GLY A 135 -17.28 9.39 10.35
C GLY A 135 -18.68 9.91 10.63
N TYR A 136 -18.81 11.19 10.95
CA TYR A 136 -20.10 11.83 11.19
C TYR A 136 -20.94 11.94 9.91
N THR A 137 -20.33 12.34 8.78
CA THR A 137 -20.97 12.36 7.45
C THR A 137 -21.54 11.00 7.10
N LYS A 138 -20.75 9.94 7.28
CA LYS A 138 -21.18 8.57 6.97
C LYS A 138 -22.34 8.13 7.88
N SER A 139 -22.31 8.51 9.16
CA SER A 139 -23.39 8.21 10.09
C SER A 139 -24.71 8.89 9.68
N LEU A 140 -24.67 10.16 9.26
CA LEU A 140 -25.86 10.87 8.77
C LEU A 140 -26.30 10.35 7.40
N TYR A 141 -25.36 9.97 6.54
CA TYR A 141 -25.65 9.36 5.24
C TYR A 141 -26.44 8.05 5.40
N CYS A 142 -26.16 7.24 6.41
CA CYS A 142 -26.93 6.03 6.69
C CYS A 142 -28.42 6.29 7.03
N LEU A 143 -28.81 7.52 7.33
CA LEU A 143 -30.21 7.92 7.51
C LEU A 143 -30.89 8.38 6.21
N SER A 144 -30.12 8.52 5.13
CA SER A 144 -30.64 8.90 3.81
C SER A 144 -31.33 7.71 3.15
N THR A 145 -32.18 7.99 2.16
CA THR A 145 -32.85 6.93 1.39
C THR A 145 -31.82 6.07 0.64
N GLU A 146 -31.93 4.76 0.78
CA GLU A 146 -31.09 3.80 0.05
C GLU A 146 -31.33 3.89 -1.46
N SER A 147 -30.25 3.92 -2.24
CA SER A 147 -30.28 3.85 -3.69
C SER A 147 -29.05 3.09 -4.19
N SER A 148 -29.15 2.51 -5.38
CA SER A 148 -28.03 1.89 -6.11
C SER A 148 -27.53 2.76 -7.27
N ARG A 149 -28.18 3.91 -7.53
CA ARG A 149 -27.82 4.84 -8.60
C ARG A 149 -26.80 5.86 -8.09
N GLU A 150 -25.70 6.02 -8.82
CA GLU A 150 -24.64 6.96 -8.47
C GLU A 150 -25.12 8.40 -8.28
N ASP A 151 -26.03 8.89 -9.15
CA ASP A 151 -26.61 10.24 -9.04
C ASP A 151 -27.28 10.49 -7.67
N ASP A 152 -27.99 9.49 -7.15
CA ASP A 152 -28.67 9.59 -5.86
C ASP A 152 -27.66 9.53 -4.70
N LEU A 153 -26.61 8.70 -4.83
CA LEU A 153 -25.53 8.62 -3.85
C LEU A 153 -24.79 9.96 -3.73
N GLU A 154 -24.49 10.60 -4.87
CA GLU A 154 -23.83 11.91 -4.91
C GLU A 154 -24.72 12.97 -4.28
N LYS A 155 -26.01 13.04 -4.67
CA LYS A 155 -26.97 14.00 -4.13
C LYS A 155 -27.13 13.85 -2.61
N ASN A 156 -27.24 12.62 -2.12
CA ASN A 156 -27.35 12.33 -0.68
C ASN A 156 -26.07 12.73 0.07
N THR A 157 -24.90 12.43 -0.49
CA THR A 157 -23.60 12.81 0.09
C THR A 157 -23.47 14.33 0.18
N LEU A 158 -23.78 15.06 -0.90
CA LEU A 158 -23.74 16.53 -0.92
C LEU A 158 -24.73 17.16 0.06
N ALA A 159 -25.92 16.58 0.21
CA ALA A 159 -26.92 17.06 1.18
C ALA A 159 -26.40 16.94 2.62
N VAL A 160 -25.80 15.79 2.98
CA VAL A 160 -25.24 15.56 4.31
C VAL A 160 -24.03 16.45 4.59
N LEU A 161 -23.12 16.60 3.62
CA LEU A 161 -21.95 17.48 3.77
C LEU A 161 -22.35 18.93 4.01
N LYS A 162 -23.39 19.43 3.30
CA LYS A 162 -23.93 20.77 3.53
C LYS A 162 -24.53 20.92 4.94
N ALA A 163 -25.21 19.89 5.45
CA ALA A 163 -25.76 19.90 6.80
C ALA A 163 -24.66 20.03 7.87
N ILE A 164 -23.54 19.30 7.71
CA ILE A 164 -22.41 19.37 8.64
C ILE A 164 -21.75 20.74 8.62
N GLN A 165 -21.60 21.35 7.45
CA GLN A 165 -21.02 22.70 7.33
C GLN A 165 -21.84 23.76 8.09
N SER A 166 -23.16 23.56 8.24
CA SER A 166 -24.04 24.47 9.00
C SER A 166 -23.93 24.32 10.52
N LEU A 167 -23.32 23.24 11.01
CA LEU A 167 -23.08 22.98 12.43
C LEU A 167 -21.70 23.43 12.90
N ALA A 168 -20.80 23.77 11.97
CA ALA A 168 -19.51 24.34 12.32
C ALA A 168 -19.71 25.81 12.76
N PRO A 169 -19.16 26.24 13.91
CA PRO A 169 -19.18 27.64 14.27
C PRO A 169 -18.49 28.45 13.16
N PRO A 170 -18.94 29.69 12.87
CA PRO A 170 -18.26 30.54 11.93
C PRO A 170 -16.79 30.64 12.35
N LEU A 171 -15.89 30.36 11.42
CA LEU A 171 -14.47 30.67 11.58
C LEU A 171 -14.39 32.17 11.82
N ASN A 172 -14.25 32.57 13.08
CA ASN A 172 -14.06 33.97 13.45
C ASN A 172 -12.90 34.51 12.62
N SER A 173 -13.23 35.44 11.73
CA SER A 173 -12.28 36.30 11.05
C SER A 173 -11.85 37.39 12.01
N GLU A 174 -11.07 37.06 13.04
CA GLU A 174 -10.43 38.09 13.87
C GLU A 174 -9.21 37.54 14.63
N MET A 175 -8.06 38.16 14.28
CA MET A 175 -6.72 38.18 14.91
C MET A 175 -5.81 36.95 14.83
#